data_AF-A0A2N3BPT5-F1
#
_entry.id   AF-A0A2N3BPT5-F1
#
_cell.length_a   1.000
_cell.length_b   1.000
_cell.length_c   1.000
_cell.angle_alpha   90.00
_cell.angle_beta   90.00
_cell.angle_gamma   90.00
#
_symmetry.space_group_name_H-M   'P 1'
#
loop_
_entity.id
_entity.type
_entity.pdbx_description
1 polymer ?
#
loop_
_entity_poly.entity_id
_entity_poly.type
_entity_poly.pdbx_seq_one_letter_code
_entity_poly.pdbx_strand_id
1 'polypeptide(L)'
;MTHLRKLALVLTAILGLATATPAMADAGPGRCTGSFVNPITDICWSCLFPISIGGLDIWPSSRPDPDNPDLPVCLCGLRPGIAMGFWEPVRLADVSMKPWCFVNLGGMKLDPGFDIGFRSISGPSAVGGASQYYSSWHVHWYAYPLIYWMEIVADFLCLESGSIDILYISEIDPLWQDSELTAIINPEAVLFANPLALAACAADCVASTAKLPIDEMFWCAGCQGSMYPMNGNVSASIGHVQASRLVLSRFAYKLHRELVAWGT
;
A
#
# COMPACT_ATOMS: atom_id res chain seq x y z
N MET A 1 13.87 41.36 46.65
CA MET A 1 12.54 41.32 45.99
C MET A 1 12.60 40.91 44.51
N THR A 2 13.67 41.22 43.78
CA THR A 2 13.87 40.85 42.37
C THR A 2 14.12 39.36 42.11
N HIS A 3 14.83 38.65 43.01
CA HIS A 3 15.11 37.22 42.86
C HIS A 3 13.87 36.33 43.06
N LEU A 4 12.99 36.70 44.00
CA LEU A 4 11.74 35.96 44.27
C LEU A 4 10.77 36.03 43.07
N ARG A 5 10.72 37.18 42.39
CA ARG A 5 9.93 37.37 41.16
C ARG A 5 10.44 36.52 40.01
N LYS A 6 11.76 36.39 39.85
CA LYS A 6 12.36 35.53 38.82
C LYS A 6 12.07 34.05 39.08
N LEU A 7 12.15 33.62 40.34
CA LEU A 7 11.88 32.23 40.70
C LEU A 7 10.41 31.85 40.47
N ALA A 8 9.48 32.74 40.84
CA ALA A 8 8.05 32.55 40.60
C ALA A 8 7.72 32.45 39.11
N LEU A 9 8.39 33.24 38.27
CA LEU A 9 8.15 33.27 36.82
C LEU A 9 8.69 32.01 36.11
N VAL A 10 9.80 31.45 36.60
CA VAL A 10 10.33 30.16 36.13
C VAL A 10 9.41 29.02 36.56
N LEU A 11 8.90 29.05 37.80
CA LEU A 11 8.01 28.01 38.30
C LEU A 11 6.67 27.99 37.54
N THR A 12 6.11 29.14 37.20
CA THR A 12 4.89 29.23 36.38
C THR A 12 5.12 28.81 34.93
N ALA A 13 6.31 29.07 34.37
CA ALA A 13 6.65 28.59 33.03
C ALA A 13 6.77 27.05 32.99
N ILE A 14 7.42 26.44 33.99
CA ILE A 14 7.55 24.98 34.09
C ILE A 14 6.17 24.32 34.32
N LEU A 15 5.31 24.93 35.14
CA LEU A 15 3.96 24.42 35.39
C LEU A 15 3.05 24.58 34.17
N GLY A 16 3.28 25.60 33.34
CA GLY A 16 2.59 25.79 32.05
C GLY A 16 2.99 24.74 31.01
N LEU A 17 4.27 24.35 30.96
CA LEU A 17 4.71 23.25 30.09
C LEU A 17 4.23 21.87 30.57
N ALA A 18 4.11 21.66 31.88
CA ALA A 18 3.64 20.38 32.44
C ALA A 18 2.13 20.14 32.31
N THR A 19 1.35 21.21 32.05
CA THR A 19 -0.11 21.14 31.87
C THR A 19 -0.57 21.28 30.42
N ALA A 20 0.39 21.36 29.48
CA ALA A 20 0.11 21.30 28.05
C ALA A 20 -0.39 19.89 27.69
N THR A 21 -1.72 19.72 27.70
CA THR A 21 -2.36 18.58 27.05
C THR A 21 -2.13 18.68 25.54
N PRO A 22 -1.78 17.59 24.84
CA PRO A 22 -1.70 17.63 23.39
C PRO A 22 -3.07 18.05 22.87
N ALA A 23 -3.10 19.10 22.04
CA ALA A 23 -4.30 19.52 21.36
C ALA A 23 -4.82 18.33 20.53
N MET A 24 -5.95 17.74 20.97
CA MET A 24 -6.70 16.83 20.13
C MET A 24 -7.25 17.65 18.97
N ALA A 25 -6.69 17.44 17.78
CA ALA A 25 -7.23 18.02 16.56
C ALA A 25 -8.68 17.55 16.36
N ASP A 26 -9.49 18.55 16.06
CA ASP A 26 -10.93 18.64 15.81
C ASP A 26 -11.75 17.34 15.59
N ALA A 27 -12.85 17.24 16.33
CA ALA A 27 -13.80 16.14 16.31
C ALA A 27 -15.01 16.45 15.40
N GLY A 28 -14.80 16.36 14.09
CA GLY A 28 -15.86 16.41 13.07
C GLY A 28 -16.26 15.03 12.51
N PRO A 29 -17.42 14.91 11.82
CA PRO A 29 -17.75 13.72 11.05
C PRO A 29 -16.68 13.53 9.95
N GLY A 30 -16.03 12.38 9.95
CA GLY A 30 -14.83 12.15 9.13
C GLY A 30 -13.53 11.91 9.90
N ARG A 31 -13.58 11.63 11.21
CA ARG A 31 -12.42 11.21 12.04
C ARG A 31 -11.48 10.27 11.28
N CYS A 32 -10.24 10.71 11.02
CA CYS A 32 -9.20 9.79 10.59
C CYS A 32 -8.90 8.88 11.78
N THR A 33 -9.03 7.57 11.59
CA THR A 33 -8.84 6.57 12.65
C THR A 33 -7.87 5.54 12.14
N GLY A 34 -6.89 5.21 12.96
CA GLY A 34 -5.90 4.20 12.66
C GLY A 34 -4.99 3.99 13.85
N SER A 35 -4.11 3.02 13.73
CA SER A 35 -3.03 2.74 14.68
C SER A 35 -1.75 2.65 13.89
N PHE A 36 -0.64 3.07 14.50
CA PHE A 36 0.65 2.78 13.92
C PHE A 36 0.87 1.27 13.87
N VAL A 37 1.34 0.76 12.73
CA VAL A 37 1.56 -0.68 12.53
C VAL A 37 2.62 -1.16 13.52
N ASN A 38 2.25 -2.10 14.39
CA ASN A 38 3.19 -2.67 15.34
C ASN A 38 4.08 -3.72 14.64
N PRO A 39 5.41 -3.50 14.56
CA PRO A 39 6.31 -4.39 13.86
C PRO A 39 6.32 -5.82 14.41
N ILE A 40 5.93 -6.01 15.68
CA ILE A 40 6.00 -7.30 16.36
C ILE A 40 4.69 -8.10 16.17
N THR A 41 3.54 -7.45 16.35
CA THR A 41 2.24 -8.15 16.43
C THR A 41 1.43 -8.10 15.14
N ASP A 42 1.60 -7.06 14.33
CA ASP A 42 0.69 -6.78 13.21
C ASP A 42 1.23 -7.30 11.87
N ILE A 43 2.51 -7.72 11.84
CA ILE A 43 3.11 -8.40 10.71
C ILE A 43 2.88 -9.91 10.79
N CYS A 44 2.47 -10.46 9.65
CA CYS A 44 2.40 -11.90 9.46
C CYS A 44 3.81 -12.49 9.31
N TRP A 45 4.47 -12.83 10.42
CA TRP A 45 5.79 -13.46 10.37
C TRP A 45 5.80 -14.83 9.68
N SER A 46 4.65 -15.53 9.69
CA SER A 46 4.47 -16.77 8.92
C SER A 46 4.36 -16.55 7.41
N CYS A 47 4.16 -15.30 6.96
CA CYS A 47 4.07 -14.95 5.55
C CYS A 47 5.43 -14.67 4.92
N LEU A 48 6.53 -14.64 5.70
CA LEU A 48 7.89 -14.56 5.14
C LEU A 48 8.30 -15.86 4.42
N PHE A 49 7.63 -16.97 4.75
CA PHE A 49 7.92 -18.28 4.21
C PHE A 49 7.14 -18.56 2.92
N PRO A 50 7.67 -19.41 2.01
CA PRO A 50 8.85 -20.26 2.18
C PRO A 50 10.18 -19.50 2.13
N ILE A 51 11.21 -20.09 2.75
CA ILE A 51 12.60 -19.61 2.60
C ILE A 51 13.36 -20.65 1.79
N SER A 52 13.84 -20.23 0.62
CA SER A 52 14.57 -21.06 -0.34
C SER A 52 16.01 -20.58 -0.53
N ILE A 53 16.92 -21.50 -0.86
CA ILE A 53 18.26 -21.20 -1.35
C ILE A 53 18.48 -21.98 -2.66
N GLY A 54 18.63 -21.26 -3.76
CA GLY A 54 18.49 -21.84 -5.09
C GLY A 54 17.14 -22.53 -5.25
N GLY A 55 17.11 -23.69 -5.91
CA GLY A 55 15.90 -24.51 -6.06
C GLY A 55 15.51 -25.35 -4.83
N LEU A 56 16.13 -25.14 -3.66
CA LEU A 56 15.86 -25.91 -2.44
C LEU A 56 15.16 -25.07 -1.38
N ASP A 57 13.96 -25.50 -0.99
CA ASP A 57 13.23 -24.91 0.14
C ASP A 57 13.84 -25.40 1.46
N ILE A 58 14.56 -24.51 2.15
CA ILE A 58 15.12 -24.79 3.48
C ILE A 58 14.01 -24.80 4.52
N TRP A 59 13.05 -23.88 4.38
CA TRP A 59 11.89 -23.80 5.24
C TRP A 59 10.62 -23.78 4.41
N PRO A 60 9.99 -24.95 4.18
CA PRO A 60 8.79 -25.04 3.37
C PRO A 60 7.59 -24.41 4.07
N SER A 61 6.65 -23.93 3.27
CA SER A 61 5.41 -23.31 3.73
C SER A 61 4.25 -23.70 2.82
N SER A 62 3.02 -23.60 3.33
CA SER A 62 1.81 -23.73 2.51
C SER A 62 1.46 -22.45 1.76
N ARG A 63 2.24 -21.38 1.97
CA ARG A 63 2.08 -20.11 1.24
C ARG A 63 2.57 -20.30 -0.20
N PRO A 64 1.86 -19.73 -1.17
CA PRO A 64 2.30 -19.75 -2.56
C PRO A 64 3.55 -18.90 -2.74
N ASP A 65 4.47 -19.37 -3.56
CA ASP A 65 5.75 -18.72 -3.88
C ASP A 65 5.95 -18.80 -5.40
N PRO A 66 6.39 -17.71 -6.06
CA PRO A 66 6.80 -17.76 -7.47
C PRO A 66 8.06 -18.63 -7.65
N ASP A 67 8.39 -18.94 -8.90
CA ASP A 67 9.55 -19.79 -9.19
C ASP A 67 10.87 -19.10 -8.79
N ASN A 68 11.62 -19.76 -7.90
CA ASN A 68 12.92 -19.31 -7.44
C ASN A 68 14.05 -19.77 -8.40
N PRO A 69 15.18 -19.06 -8.46
CA PRO A 69 16.31 -19.47 -9.30
C PRO A 69 16.85 -20.86 -8.88
N ASP A 70 17.08 -21.76 -9.85
CA ASP A 70 17.52 -23.13 -9.55
C ASP A 70 18.91 -23.23 -8.88
N LEU A 71 19.82 -22.34 -9.27
CA LEU A 71 21.20 -22.34 -8.81
C LEU A 71 21.34 -21.54 -7.50
N PRO A 72 21.94 -22.12 -6.44
CA PRO A 72 22.12 -21.43 -5.17
C PRO A 72 23.20 -20.34 -5.23
N VAL A 73 24.00 -20.29 -6.29
CA VAL A 73 25.05 -19.29 -6.49
C VAL A 73 24.62 -18.34 -7.59
N CYS A 74 24.58 -17.05 -7.27
CA CYS A 74 24.30 -15.97 -8.21
C CYS A 74 25.43 -14.94 -8.22
N LEU A 75 25.45 -14.10 -9.26
CA LEU A 75 26.33 -12.94 -9.31
C LEU A 75 25.51 -11.69 -8.95
N CYS A 76 25.69 -11.17 -7.75
CA CYS A 76 25.15 -9.88 -7.34
C CYS A 76 26.08 -8.78 -7.87
N GLY A 77 25.87 -8.40 -9.14
CA GLY A 77 26.80 -7.56 -9.89
C GLY A 77 28.11 -8.31 -10.18
N LEU A 78 29.20 -7.89 -9.53
CA LEU A 78 30.53 -8.51 -9.69
C LEU A 78 30.91 -9.46 -8.55
N ARG A 79 30.07 -9.57 -7.51
CA ARG A 79 30.37 -10.36 -6.31
C ARG A 79 29.61 -11.69 -6.35
N PRO A 80 30.27 -12.82 -6.07
CA PRO A 80 29.56 -14.08 -5.87
C PRO A 80 28.63 -13.94 -4.65
N GLY A 81 27.37 -14.28 -4.85
CA GLY A 81 26.31 -14.24 -3.84
C GLY A 81 25.57 -15.56 -3.77
N ILE A 82 24.71 -15.68 -2.76
CA ILE A 82 23.80 -16.82 -2.59
C ILE A 82 22.41 -16.37 -3.02
N ALA A 83 21.79 -17.13 -3.93
CA ALA A 83 20.43 -16.89 -4.33
C ALA A 83 19.50 -17.40 -3.23
N MET A 84 18.76 -16.50 -2.60
CA MET A 84 17.76 -16.84 -1.59
C MET A 84 16.42 -16.21 -1.96
N GLY A 85 15.35 -16.97 -1.76
CA GLY A 85 13.98 -16.53 -1.95
C GLY A 85 13.25 -16.50 -0.62
N PHE A 86 12.55 -15.41 -0.35
CA PHE A 86 11.62 -15.24 0.77
C PHE A 86 10.74 -14.02 0.51
N TRP A 87 9.61 -13.93 1.21
CA TRP A 87 8.71 -12.77 1.07
C TRP A 87 9.17 -11.63 1.98
N GLU A 88 9.81 -10.63 1.39
CA GLU A 88 10.30 -9.46 2.12
C GLU A 88 9.21 -8.36 2.23
N PRO A 89 8.84 -7.95 3.45
CA PRO A 89 8.05 -6.74 3.66
C PRO A 89 8.95 -5.49 3.47
N VAL A 90 9.00 -4.97 2.24
CA VAL A 90 9.75 -3.76 1.86
C VAL A 90 8.91 -2.49 1.78
N ARG A 91 7.59 -2.65 1.62
CA ARG A 91 6.63 -1.56 1.41
C ARG A 91 5.40 -1.80 2.27
N LEU A 92 4.86 -0.70 2.76
CA LEU A 92 3.61 -0.66 3.48
C LEU A 92 2.68 0.31 2.75
N ALA A 93 1.38 0.06 2.79
CA ALA A 93 0.39 0.97 2.23
C ALA A 93 -0.84 1.03 3.10
N ASP A 94 -1.50 2.18 3.12
CA ASP A 94 -2.87 2.29 3.59
C ASP A 94 -3.79 2.79 2.48
N VAL A 95 -5.06 2.44 2.60
CA VAL A 95 -6.09 2.80 1.65
C VAL A 95 -7.24 3.44 2.42
N SER A 96 -7.61 4.65 2.05
CA SER A 96 -8.61 5.45 2.76
C SER A 96 -9.51 6.20 1.80
N MET A 97 -10.76 6.43 2.19
CA MET A 97 -11.67 7.33 1.45
C MET A 97 -11.51 8.78 1.87
N LYS A 98 -10.86 8.99 3.01
CA LYS A 98 -10.68 10.32 3.60
C LYS A 98 -9.38 10.89 3.05
N PRO A 99 -9.43 12.08 2.45
CA PRO A 99 -8.22 12.72 1.95
C PRO A 99 -7.30 13.04 3.12
N TRP A 100 -5.99 12.89 2.89
CA TRP A 100 -4.94 13.24 3.85
C TRP A 100 -4.96 12.40 5.13
N CYS A 101 -5.66 11.27 5.14
CA CYS A 101 -5.84 10.43 6.33
C CYS A 101 -4.90 9.22 6.30
N PHE A 102 -3.82 9.30 7.09
CA PHE A 102 -2.77 8.30 7.20
C PHE A 102 -3.14 7.31 8.32
N VAL A 103 -3.82 6.24 7.94
CA VAL A 103 -4.31 5.18 8.86
C VAL A 103 -3.13 4.47 9.52
N ASN A 104 -2.09 4.15 8.75
CA ASN A 104 -0.90 3.45 9.25
C ASN A 104 0.01 4.32 10.12
N LEU A 105 -0.24 5.63 10.18
CA LEU A 105 0.47 6.58 11.07
C LEU A 105 -0.40 7.00 12.26
N GLY A 106 -1.21 6.08 12.79
CA GLY A 106 -2.06 6.34 13.95
C GLY A 106 -3.31 7.17 13.64
N GLY A 107 -3.73 7.22 12.37
CA GLY A 107 -4.85 8.06 11.94
C GLY A 107 -4.52 9.55 11.93
N MET A 108 -3.25 9.92 11.72
CA MET A 108 -2.87 11.32 11.60
C MET A 108 -3.41 11.92 10.29
N LYS A 109 -3.78 13.20 10.34
CA LYS A 109 -4.20 13.96 9.16
C LYS A 109 -3.10 14.91 8.74
N LEU A 110 -2.49 14.70 7.57
CA LEU A 110 -1.45 15.56 7.00
C LEU A 110 -2.05 16.41 5.88
N ASP A 111 -2.81 17.43 6.25
CA ASP A 111 -3.55 18.28 5.30
C ASP A 111 -2.76 19.56 4.96
N PRO A 112 -2.28 19.73 3.71
CA PRO A 112 -1.60 20.93 3.26
C PRO A 112 -2.53 22.13 3.02
N GLY A 113 -3.84 21.97 3.23
CA GLY A 113 -4.83 23.06 3.21
C GLY A 113 -5.57 23.26 1.89
N PHE A 114 -5.48 22.32 0.95
CA PHE A 114 -6.32 22.30 -0.25
C PHE A 114 -7.29 21.12 -0.24
N ASP A 115 -8.56 21.44 -0.53
CA ASP A 115 -9.66 20.47 -0.54
C ASP A 115 -9.73 19.77 -1.90
N ILE A 116 -9.51 18.46 -1.86
CA ILE A 116 -9.59 17.54 -3.01
C ILE A 116 -10.89 16.73 -3.00
N GLY A 117 -11.80 17.02 -2.07
CA GLY A 117 -13.04 16.30 -1.88
C GLY A 117 -12.86 14.93 -1.22
N PHE A 118 -13.91 14.45 -0.56
CA PHE A 118 -13.94 13.08 -0.05
C PHE A 118 -14.20 12.10 -1.18
N ARG A 119 -13.50 10.97 -1.17
CA ARG A 119 -13.95 9.83 -1.96
C ARG A 119 -15.19 9.22 -1.30
N SER A 120 -16.04 8.62 -2.12
CA SER A 120 -17.31 8.05 -1.65
C SER A 120 -17.53 6.66 -2.22
N ILE A 121 -18.36 5.89 -1.54
CA ILE A 121 -19.07 4.76 -2.13
C ILE A 121 -20.44 5.25 -2.56
N SER A 122 -20.74 5.09 -3.83
CA SER A 122 -22.08 5.30 -4.37
C SER A 122 -22.72 3.95 -4.63
N GLY A 123 -23.94 3.76 -4.13
CA GLY A 123 -24.72 2.55 -4.38
C GLY A 123 -25.37 2.50 -5.76
N PRO A 124 -25.99 1.37 -6.12
CA PRO A 124 -26.79 1.25 -7.32
C PRO A 124 -27.85 2.36 -7.36
N SER A 125 -27.95 3.07 -8.48
CA SER A 125 -28.93 4.13 -8.68
C SER A 125 -29.88 3.76 -9.81
N ALA A 126 -31.19 3.78 -9.51
CA ALA A 126 -32.23 3.65 -10.52
C ALA A 126 -32.23 4.83 -11.51
N VAL A 127 -31.69 5.98 -11.09
CA VAL A 127 -31.51 7.16 -11.93
C VAL A 127 -30.09 7.12 -12.51
N GLY A 128 -29.97 6.77 -13.79
CA GLY A 128 -28.69 6.67 -14.50
C GLY A 128 -28.24 5.26 -14.89
N GLY A 129 -29.02 4.22 -14.55
CA GLY A 129 -28.74 2.83 -14.99
C GLY A 129 -27.55 2.15 -14.31
N ALA A 130 -26.99 2.74 -13.25
CA ALA A 130 -25.90 2.17 -12.48
C ALA A 130 -26.44 1.04 -11.58
N SER A 131 -26.29 -0.21 -12.03
CA SER A 131 -26.68 -1.41 -11.24
C SER A 131 -25.62 -1.83 -10.21
N GLN A 132 -24.44 -1.21 -10.21
CA GLN A 132 -23.28 -1.63 -9.43
C GLN A 132 -22.86 -0.54 -8.45
N TYR A 133 -22.24 -0.96 -7.35
CA TYR A 133 -21.61 -0.06 -6.38
C TYR A 133 -20.31 0.50 -6.97
N TYR A 134 -20.20 1.82 -7.00
CA TYR A 134 -18.99 2.53 -7.37
C TYR A 134 -18.26 2.99 -6.11
N SER A 135 -16.93 2.85 -6.06
CA SER A 135 -16.15 3.40 -4.95
C SER A 135 -14.85 4.05 -5.44
N SER A 136 -14.46 5.12 -4.77
CA SER A 136 -13.16 5.76 -5.00
C SER A 136 -12.32 5.74 -3.73
N TRP A 137 -11.00 5.70 -3.88
CA TRP A 137 -10.06 5.54 -2.76
C TRP A 137 -8.77 6.32 -2.97
N HIS A 138 -8.11 6.66 -1.86
CA HIS A 138 -6.77 7.19 -1.78
C HIS A 138 -5.82 6.12 -1.23
N VAL A 139 -4.57 6.17 -1.67
CA VAL A 139 -3.48 5.30 -1.23
C VAL A 139 -2.34 6.17 -0.74
N HIS A 140 -1.80 5.86 0.44
CA HIS A 140 -0.48 6.35 0.83
C HIS A 140 0.48 5.17 0.85
N TRP A 141 1.62 5.38 0.22
CA TRP A 141 2.66 4.36 0.02
C TRP A 141 3.88 4.72 0.85
N TYR A 142 4.36 3.76 1.62
CA TYR A 142 5.44 3.93 2.57
C TYR A 142 6.59 3.00 2.24
N ALA A 143 7.82 3.50 2.38
CA ALA A 143 8.98 2.66 2.54
C ALA A 143 8.86 2.00 3.92
N TYR A 144 8.93 0.67 3.96
CA TYR A 144 8.86 -0.06 5.21
C TYR A 144 9.78 -1.28 5.15
N PRO A 145 11.12 -1.10 5.02
CA PRO A 145 12.09 -2.20 4.95
C PRO A 145 12.22 -2.89 6.31
N LEU A 146 11.24 -3.72 6.66
CA LEU A 146 11.04 -4.15 8.04
C LEU A 146 12.19 -5.02 8.58
N ILE A 147 12.72 -5.88 7.71
CA ILE A 147 13.76 -6.82 8.09
C ILE A 147 15.08 -6.09 8.34
N TYR A 148 15.36 -5.04 7.55
CA TYR A 148 16.58 -4.24 7.66
C TYR A 148 16.64 -3.45 8.97
N TRP A 149 15.67 -2.59 9.27
CA TRP A 149 15.70 -1.76 10.49
C TRP A 149 15.51 -2.54 11.80
N MET A 150 14.97 -3.76 11.75
CA MET A 150 14.92 -4.66 12.91
C MET A 150 16.18 -5.52 13.06
N GLU A 151 17.13 -5.43 12.12
CA GLU A 151 18.39 -6.20 12.12
C GLU A 151 18.18 -7.73 12.27
N ILE A 152 17.09 -8.26 11.69
CA ILE A 152 16.73 -9.68 11.86
C ILE A 152 17.63 -10.60 11.05
N VAL A 153 18.13 -10.13 9.90
CA VAL A 153 18.98 -10.92 9.01
C VAL A 153 20.24 -10.13 8.66
N ALA A 154 21.37 -10.84 8.49
CA ALA A 154 22.64 -10.23 8.13
C ALA A 154 22.57 -9.56 6.74
N ASP A 155 23.26 -8.43 6.59
CA ASP A 155 23.30 -7.58 5.39
C ASP A 155 23.49 -8.36 4.08
N PHE A 156 22.38 -8.71 3.42
CA PHE A 156 22.41 -9.16 2.03
C PHE A 156 22.50 -7.93 1.13
N LEU A 157 23.29 -8.01 0.07
CA LEU A 157 23.44 -6.91 -0.89
C LEU A 157 22.13 -6.58 -1.63
N CYS A 158 21.13 -7.46 -1.56
CA CYS A 158 19.81 -7.33 -2.16
C CYS A 158 18.70 -6.98 -1.17
N LEU A 159 19.01 -6.83 0.12
CA LEU A 159 18.04 -6.34 1.11
C LEU A 159 17.78 -4.85 0.84
N GLU A 160 16.50 -4.45 0.85
CA GLU A 160 16.15 -3.03 0.76
C GLU A 160 16.59 -2.34 2.05
N SER A 161 17.65 -1.54 1.97
CA SER A 161 18.13 -0.75 3.11
C SER A 161 17.38 0.57 3.18
N GLY A 162 16.95 0.98 4.37
CA GLY A 162 16.35 2.30 4.54
C GLY A 162 15.67 2.52 5.87
N SER A 163 15.11 3.72 6.02
CA SER A 163 14.20 4.07 7.10
C SER A 163 12.76 4.06 6.61
N ILE A 164 11.82 4.07 7.56
CA ILE A 164 10.41 4.27 7.24
C ILE A 164 10.22 5.70 6.72
N ASP A 165 9.59 5.83 5.56
CA ASP A 165 9.29 7.13 4.95
C ASP A 165 8.00 7.06 4.11
N ILE A 166 7.38 8.21 3.84
CA ILE A 166 6.23 8.35 2.96
C ILE A 166 6.75 8.59 1.54
N LEU A 167 6.62 7.57 0.69
CA LEU A 167 7.11 7.62 -0.69
C LEU A 167 6.11 8.24 -1.65
N TYR A 168 4.81 8.01 -1.44
CA TYR A 168 3.78 8.49 -2.35
C TYR A 168 2.48 8.82 -1.62
N ILE A 169 1.84 9.89 -2.07
CA ILE A 169 0.54 10.34 -1.60
C ILE A 169 -0.36 10.47 -2.82
N SER A 170 -1.41 9.66 -2.93
CA SER A 170 -2.28 9.64 -4.12
C SER A 170 -3.09 10.93 -4.34
N GLU A 171 -3.27 11.70 -3.28
CA GLU A 171 -4.04 12.93 -3.21
C GLU A 171 -3.46 14.04 -4.10
N ILE A 172 -2.13 14.07 -4.24
CA ILE A 172 -1.42 15.07 -5.04
C ILE A 172 -1.24 14.64 -6.50
N ASP A 173 -1.60 13.40 -6.83
CA ASP A 173 -1.41 12.85 -8.16
C ASP A 173 -2.66 13.06 -9.05
N PRO A 174 -2.59 13.91 -10.08
CA PRO A 174 -3.73 14.15 -10.96
C PRO A 174 -4.12 12.90 -11.76
N LEU A 175 -3.16 12.00 -12.08
CA LEU A 175 -3.44 10.75 -12.76
C LEU A 175 -4.24 9.77 -11.87
N TRP A 176 -4.19 9.94 -10.55
CA TRP A 176 -4.97 9.15 -9.60
C TRP A 176 -6.39 9.70 -9.42
N GLN A 177 -6.56 11.02 -9.58
CA GLN A 177 -7.85 11.67 -9.40
C GLN A 177 -8.79 11.42 -10.58
N ASP A 178 -8.24 11.39 -11.80
CA ASP A 178 -9.01 11.34 -13.04
C ASP A 178 -8.66 10.12 -13.92
N SER A 179 -9.67 9.32 -14.27
CA SER A 179 -9.51 8.10 -15.09
C SER A 179 -9.14 8.36 -16.55
N GLU A 180 -9.59 9.48 -17.11
CA GLU A 180 -9.25 9.88 -18.48
C GLU A 180 -7.80 10.34 -18.54
N LEU A 181 -7.34 11.05 -17.51
CA LEU A 181 -5.94 11.44 -17.41
C LEU A 181 -5.04 10.22 -17.19
N THR A 182 -5.47 9.23 -16.39
CA THR A 182 -4.72 7.97 -16.24
C THR A 182 -4.42 7.35 -17.62
N ALA A 183 -5.35 7.43 -18.58
CA ALA A 183 -5.19 6.84 -19.92
C ALA A 183 -3.95 7.33 -20.68
N ILE A 184 -3.35 8.46 -20.28
CA ILE A 184 -2.05 8.92 -20.78
C ILE A 184 -0.95 7.90 -20.47
N ILE A 185 -0.93 7.38 -19.24
CA ILE A 185 0.07 6.40 -18.83
C ILE A 185 -0.32 4.99 -19.26
N ASN A 186 -1.61 4.64 -19.34
CA ASN A 186 -2.09 3.28 -19.67
C ASN A 186 -3.01 3.21 -20.90
N PRO A 187 -2.54 3.60 -22.11
CA PRO A 187 -3.38 3.64 -23.32
C PRO A 187 -3.91 2.26 -23.73
N GLU A 188 -3.25 1.16 -23.36
CA GLU A 188 -3.70 -0.20 -23.64
C GLU A 188 -4.97 -0.60 -22.89
N ALA A 189 -5.40 0.16 -21.88
CA ALA A 189 -6.63 -0.13 -21.14
C ALA A 189 -7.85 -0.24 -22.06
N VAL A 190 -7.84 0.47 -23.20
CA VAL A 190 -8.87 0.39 -24.24
C VAL A 190 -8.98 -1.02 -24.83
N LEU A 191 -7.86 -1.74 -24.95
CA LEU A 191 -7.85 -3.12 -25.47
C LEU A 191 -8.56 -4.08 -24.50
N PHE A 192 -8.50 -3.81 -23.20
CA PHE A 192 -9.05 -4.67 -22.15
C PHE A 192 -10.42 -4.21 -21.64
N ALA A 193 -10.94 -3.08 -22.14
CA ALA A 193 -12.27 -2.55 -21.81
C ALA A 193 -13.43 -3.33 -22.48
N ASN A 194 -13.17 -4.51 -23.03
CA ASN A 194 -14.17 -5.31 -23.73
C ASN A 194 -14.71 -6.45 -22.83
N PRO A 195 -15.97 -6.91 -23.02
CA PRO A 195 -16.57 -7.94 -22.18
C PRO A 195 -15.83 -9.28 -22.17
N LEU A 196 -15.13 -9.63 -23.27
CA LEU A 196 -14.38 -10.88 -23.36
C LEU A 196 -13.12 -10.83 -22.48
N ALA A 197 -12.40 -9.71 -22.49
CA ALA A 197 -11.24 -9.48 -21.63
C ALA A 197 -11.62 -9.46 -20.14
N LEU A 198 -12.77 -8.86 -19.80
CA LEU A 198 -13.30 -8.88 -18.44
C LEU A 198 -13.73 -10.30 -18.02
N ALA A 199 -14.35 -11.05 -18.93
CA ALA A 199 -14.70 -12.45 -18.67
C ALA A 199 -13.47 -13.34 -18.49
N ALA A 200 -12.36 -13.04 -19.18
CA ALA A 200 -11.09 -13.77 -19.01
C ALA A 200 -10.54 -13.68 -17.59
N CYS A 201 -10.81 -12.59 -16.86
CA CYS A 201 -10.43 -12.48 -15.45
C CYS A 201 -11.10 -13.51 -14.53
N ALA A 202 -12.16 -14.19 -14.98
CA ALA A 202 -12.69 -15.33 -14.24
C ALA A 202 -11.69 -16.50 -14.17
N ALA A 203 -10.90 -16.71 -15.22
CA ALA A 203 -9.85 -17.73 -15.22
C ALA A 203 -8.74 -17.39 -14.22
N ASP A 204 -8.30 -16.12 -14.21
CA ASP A 204 -7.30 -15.63 -13.26
C ASP A 204 -7.81 -15.68 -11.81
N CYS A 205 -9.10 -15.41 -11.57
CA CYS A 205 -9.72 -15.60 -10.26
C CYS A 205 -9.66 -17.06 -9.77
N VAL A 206 -9.92 -18.02 -10.67
CA VAL A 206 -9.81 -19.45 -10.32
C VAL A 206 -8.35 -19.83 -10.03
N ALA A 207 -7.40 -19.39 -10.87
CA ALA A 207 -5.97 -19.65 -10.67
C ALA A 207 -5.45 -19.04 -9.34
N SER A 208 -5.78 -17.78 -9.09
CA SER A 208 -5.46 -17.05 -7.86
C SER A 208 -6.05 -17.71 -6.60
N THR A 209 -7.23 -18.32 -6.71
CA THR A 209 -7.86 -19.06 -5.61
C THR A 209 -7.15 -20.40 -5.36
N ALA A 210 -6.61 -21.02 -6.40
CA ALA A 210 -5.94 -22.30 -6.31
C ALA A 210 -4.49 -22.19 -5.82
N LYS A 211 -3.70 -21.24 -6.35
CA LYS A 211 -2.29 -21.04 -5.94
C LYS A 211 -1.82 -19.59 -6.16
N LEU A 212 -1.65 -19.18 -7.42
CA LEU A 212 -1.11 -17.89 -7.83
C LEU A 212 -1.91 -17.34 -9.02
N PRO A 213 -1.96 -16.02 -9.22
CA PRO A 213 -2.50 -15.42 -10.43
C PRO A 213 -1.71 -15.84 -11.68
N ILE A 214 -2.30 -15.62 -12.85
CA ILE A 214 -1.69 -15.88 -14.15
C ILE A 214 -0.98 -14.61 -14.61
N ASP A 215 0.35 -14.62 -14.65
CA ASP A 215 1.18 -13.44 -14.95
C ASP A 215 0.90 -12.83 -16.33
N GLU A 216 0.58 -13.67 -17.33
CA GLU A 216 0.21 -13.19 -18.67
C GLU A 216 -1.11 -12.41 -18.69
N MET A 217 -1.97 -12.60 -17.68
CA MET A 217 -3.24 -11.88 -17.52
C MET A 217 -3.09 -10.62 -16.67
N PHE A 218 -2.04 -9.82 -16.91
CA PHE A 218 -1.69 -8.62 -16.15
C PHE A 218 -2.82 -7.56 -16.03
N TRP A 219 -3.86 -7.61 -16.85
CA TRP A 219 -5.02 -6.71 -16.77
C TRP A 219 -6.07 -7.17 -15.73
N CYS A 220 -5.88 -8.34 -15.13
CA CYS A 220 -6.71 -8.94 -14.10
C CYS A 220 -6.00 -8.92 -12.74
N ALA A 221 -6.79 -8.75 -11.68
CA ALA A 221 -6.32 -8.75 -10.30
C ALA A 221 -6.90 -9.94 -9.53
N GLY A 222 -6.84 -11.14 -10.12
CA GLY A 222 -7.54 -12.32 -9.64
C GLY A 222 -9.03 -12.06 -9.46
N CYS A 223 -9.57 -12.46 -8.30
CA CYS A 223 -10.98 -12.23 -7.96
C CYS A 223 -11.30 -10.78 -7.56
N GLN A 224 -10.32 -9.88 -7.48
CA GLN A 224 -10.56 -8.51 -7.03
C GLN A 224 -11.14 -7.63 -8.14
N GLY A 225 -10.92 -7.96 -9.42
CA GLY A 225 -11.45 -7.22 -10.56
C GLY A 225 -10.38 -6.93 -11.63
N SER A 226 -10.64 -5.94 -12.49
CA SER A 226 -9.66 -5.50 -13.49
C SER A 226 -8.65 -4.51 -12.92
N MET A 227 -7.40 -4.57 -13.38
CA MET A 227 -6.34 -3.61 -13.06
C MET A 227 -6.55 -2.23 -13.69
N TYR A 228 -7.50 -2.09 -14.62
CA TYR A 228 -7.77 -0.84 -15.31
C TYR A 228 -9.10 -0.18 -14.88
N PRO A 229 -9.16 1.16 -14.81
CA PRO A 229 -8.05 2.12 -14.88
C PRO A 229 -7.08 2.01 -13.69
N MET A 230 -5.81 2.36 -13.88
CA MET A 230 -4.76 2.31 -12.83
C MET A 230 -4.87 3.47 -11.82
N ASN A 231 -6.06 3.66 -11.27
CA ASN A 231 -6.34 4.68 -10.29
C ASN A 231 -7.26 4.17 -9.17
N GLY A 232 -7.65 5.08 -8.28
CA GLY A 232 -8.47 4.77 -7.11
C GLY A 232 -9.95 4.48 -7.40
N ASN A 233 -10.40 4.53 -8.67
CA ASN A 233 -11.81 4.39 -9.03
C ASN A 233 -12.19 2.94 -9.36
N VAL A 234 -13.07 2.36 -8.55
CA VAL A 234 -13.56 0.99 -8.67
C VAL A 234 -15.00 1.00 -9.17
N SER A 235 -15.22 0.45 -10.36
CA SER A 235 -16.53 0.41 -11.02
C SER A 235 -17.51 -0.60 -10.42
N ALA A 236 -17.01 -1.65 -9.76
CA ALA A 236 -17.79 -2.67 -9.09
C ALA A 236 -17.16 -3.03 -7.74
N SER A 237 -17.70 -2.45 -6.67
CA SER A 237 -17.22 -2.58 -5.30
C SER A 237 -18.16 -3.44 -4.47
N ILE A 238 -17.73 -4.63 -4.04
CA ILE A 238 -18.57 -5.52 -3.21
C ILE A 238 -18.43 -5.17 -1.72
N GLY A 239 -17.23 -4.77 -1.30
CA GLY A 239 -16.95 -4.39 0.08
C GLY A 239 -15.62 -3.66 0.22
N HIS A 240 -15.41 -3.04 1.38
CA HIS A 240 -14.23 -2.21 1.63
C HIS A 240 -12.91 -2.96 1.46
N VAL A 241 -12.83 -4.23 1.92
CA VAL A 241 -11.60 -5.03 1.83
C VAL A 241 -11.28 -5.44 0.40
N GLN A 242 -12.29 -5.79 -0.40
CA GLN A 242 -12.08 -6.15 -1.80
C GLN A 242 -11.65 -4.93 -2.62
N ALA A 243 -12.35 -3.81 -2.44
CA ALA A 243 -12.03 -2.59 -3.15
C ALA A 243 -10.65 -2.02 -2.75
N SER A 244 -10.31 -2.03 -1.45
CA SER A 244 -9.00 -1.55 -1.00
C SER A 244 -7.85 -2.41 -1.51
N ARG A 245 -8.01 -3.75 -1.55
CA ARG A 245 -7.03 -4.66 -2.13
C ARG A 245 -6.85 -4.42 -3.64
N LEU A 246 -7.96 -4.28 -4.38
CA LEU A 246 -7.89 -3.98 -5.81
C LEU A 246 -7.14 -2.67 -6.07
N VAL A 247 -7.49 -1.62 -5.35
CA VAL A 247 -6.87 -0.30 -5.48
C VAL A 247 -5.38 -0.37 -5.15
N LEU A 248 -5.00 -1.10 -4.11
CA LEU A 248 -3.61 -1.32 -3.75
C LEU A 248 -2.84 -2.05 -4.86
N SER A 249 -3.42 -3.12 -5.43
CA SER A 249 -2.82 -3.84 -6.56
C SER A 249 -2.63 -2.94 -7.77
N ARG A 250 -3.62 -2.11 -8.12
CA ARG A 250 -3.52 -1.13 -9.20
C ARG A 250 -2.44 -0.10 -8.96
N PHE A 251 -2.32 0.38 -7.73
CA PHE A 251 -1.30 1.35 -7.35
C PHE A 251 0.11 0.75 -7.45
N ALA A 252 0.32 -0.45 -6.93
CA ALA A 252 1.59 -1.16 -7.07
C ALA A 252 1.94 -1.38 -8.56
N TYR A 253 0.98 -1.83 -9.36
CA TYR A 253 1.17 -2.03 -10.80
C TYR A 253 1.52 -0.73 -11.54
N LYS A 254 0.87 0.38 -11.18
CA LYS A 254 1.23 1.72 -11.66
C LYS A 254 2.68 2.07 -11.33
N LEU A 255 3.12 1.91 -10.08
CA LEU A 255 4.49 2.23 -9.68
C LEU A 255 5.54 1.36 -10.38
N HIS A 256 5.26 0.07 -10.59
CA HIS A 256 6.15 -0.79 -11.38
C HIS A 256 6.26 -0.34 -12.83
N ARG A 257 5.14 0.06 -13.44
CA ARG A 257 5.11 0.59 -14.81
C ARG A 257 5.88 1.90 -14.95
N GLU A 258 5.78 2.78 -13.95
CA GLU A 258 6.51 4.04 -13.88
C GLU A 258 7.98 3.87 -13.46
N LEU A 259 8.43 2.62 -13.23
CA LEU A 259 9.77 2.26 -12.76
C LEU A 259 10.13 2.85 -11.38
N VAL A 260 9.15 3.32 -10.61
CA VAL A 260 9.33 3.84 -9.25
C VAL A 260 9.54 2.70 -8.25
N ALA A 261 8.85 1.57 -8.47
CA ALA A 261 8.96 0.35 -7.67
C ALA A 261 9.79 -0.74 -8.37
N TRP A 262 10.77 -0.36 -9.21
CA TRP A 262 11.55 -1.34 -9.96
C TRP A 262 12.41 -2.20 -9.02
N GLY A 263 12.18 -3.52 -9.02
CA GLY A 263 12.96 -4.49 -8.23
C GLY A 263 12.49 -4.68 -6.79
N THR A 264 11.31 -4.17 -6.42
CA THR A 264 10.62 -4.50 -5.16
C THR A 264 9.52 -5.54 -5.34
#